data_AF-A0A6P4EDN3-F1
#
_entry.id   AF-A0A6P4EDN3-F1
#
_cell.length_a   1.000
_cell.length_b   1.000
_cell.length_c   1.000
_cell.angle_alpha   90.00
_cell.angle_beta   90.00
_cell.angle_gamma   90.00
#
_symmetry.space_group_name_H-M   'P 1'
#
loop_
_entity.id
_entity.type
_entity.pdbx_description
1 polymer ?
#
loop_
_entity_poly.entity_id
_entity_poly.type
_entity_poly.pdbx_seq_one_letter_code
_entity_poly.pdbx_strand_id
1 'polypeptide(L)'
;MDMHKEAEANDKFIVKYRQQYYDLSKFLHKHPGGLNTLKGLKSGDMTSRFLKAPPHSDAAMYLMKEYKIEPEDSQKIKSSHKEAELQEGNGAIRQRPRETEDKNNNQVDESMEHLVDWSKAMLPQIANITDCYDEWVHKPVDRPLRLFGPWYLEMCTKTPWWLVPTFWIPVIIRCAWEDLASSWQDRSQLAVFAAYFLFGVLLWSFLEYTLHRWVFHVKLSSNSGSWLCTFHFMIHGLHHKVPYDPKRLVFPPLPGALLATIIYTPLSLVLWHPRVVLSGALAGYLCYDMIHYYLHYGNPSTRAFVHMKRYHFHHHFSHQTLGYGISSPLWDVVFKTRIHLRKLRYQLRWS
;
A
#
# COMPACT_ATOMS: atom_id res chain seq x y z
N MET A 1 6.29 28.31 -27.41
CA MET A 1 5.34 27.70 -26.46
C MET A 1 4.99 26.25 -26.83
N ASP A 2 5.59 25.67 -27.88
CA ASP A 2 5.23 24.33 -28.38
C ASP A 2 6.24 23.21 -28.07
N MET A 3 7.49 23.51 -27.71
CA MET A 3 8.49 22.47 -27.39
C MET A 3 8.17 21.66 -26.11
N HIS A 4 7.43 22.23 -25.15
CA HIS A 4 7.06 21.52 -23.93
C HIS A 4 5.91 20.53 -24.14
N LYS A 5 5.04 20.73 -25.14
CA LYS A 5 3.93 19.82 -25.45
C LYS A 5 4.38 18.60 -26.27
N GLU A 6 5.37 18.76 -27.14
CA GLU A 6 5.96 17.63 -27.88
C GLU A 6 6.81 16.70 -27.00
N ALA A 7 7.49 17.25 -25.98
CA ALA A 7 8.25 16.44 -25.02
C ALA A 7 7.33 15.57 -24.13
N GLU A 8 6.16 16.08 -23.72
CA GLU A 8 5.16 15.31 -22.95
C GLU A 8 4.48 14.20 -23.77
N ALA A 9 4.39 14.34 -25.11
CA ALA A 9 3.80 13.32 -25.96
C ALA A 9 4.68 12.05 -26.07
N ASN A 10 5.99 12.18 -25.90
CA ASN A 10 6.94 11.08 -26.11
C ASN A 10 7.11 10.14 -24.91
N ASP A 11 6.68 10.56 -23.72
CA ASP A 11 6.83 9.78 -22.47
C ASP A 11 5.56 9.05 -22.02
N LYS A 12 4.44 9.21 -22.76
CA LYS A 12 3.19 8.52 -22.41
C LYS A 12 3.27 7.02 -22.66
N PHE A 13 2.96 6.22 -21.64
CA PHE A 13 2.82 4.77 -21.72
C PHE A 13 1.35 4.41 -21.96
N ILE A 14 0.90 4.60 -23.20
CA ILE A 14 -0.48 4.30 -23.58
C ILE A 14 -0.60 2.82 -23.98
N VAL A 15 -1.69 2.19 -23.56
CA VAL A 15 -1.97 0.78 -23.81
C VAL A 15 -3.44 0.61 -24.14
N LYS A 16 -3.75 -0.37 -24.99
CA LYS A 16 -5.11 -0.75 -25.32
C LYS A 16 -5.51 -2.00 -24.56
N TYR A 17 -6.70 -1.99 -23.97
CA TYR A 17 -7.33 -3.16 -23.36
C TYR A 17 -8.82 -3.13 -23.67
N ARG A 18 -9.34 -4.19 -24.30
CA ARG A 18 -10.78 -4.33 -24.62
C ARG A 18 -11.36 -3.08 -25.30
N GLN A 19 -10.66 -2.60 -26.33
CA GLN A 19 -11.02 -1.42 -27.13
C GLN A 19 -11.00 -0.06 -26.39
N GLN A 20 -10.59 -0.04 -25.12
CA GLN A 20 -10.37 1.16 -24.33
C GLN A 20 -8.87 1.45 -24.23
N TYR A 21 -8.52 2.73 -24.05
CA TYR A 21 -7.14 3.17 -23.90
C TYR A 21 -6.87 3.58 -22.45
N TYR A 22 -5.66 3.28 -21.98
CA TYR A 22 -5.20 3.63 -20.63
C TYR A 22 -3.82 4.26 -20.72
N ASP A 23 -3.57 5.29 -19.91
CA ASP A 23 -2.25 5.91 -19.73
C ASP A 23 -1.63 5.41 -18.42
N LEU A 24 -0.70 4.46 -18.53
CA LEU A 24 -0.04 3.84 -17.38
C LEU A 24 1.23 4.56 -16.94
N SER A 25 1.57 5.74 -17.50
CA SER A 25 2.85 6.41 -17.24
C SER A 25 3.15 6.57 -15.75
N LYS A 26 2.14 7.00 -14.98
CA LYS A 26 2.22 7.16 -13.52
C LYS A 26 2.07 5.85 -12.74
N PHE A 27 1.60 4.79 -13.38
CA PHE A 27 1.38 3.48 -12.76
C PHE A 27 2.56 2.52 -12.89
N LEU A 28 3.46 2.73 -13.87
CA LEU A 28 4.54 1.78 -14.19
C LEU A 28 5.35 1.33 -12.97
N HIS A 29 5.76 2.29 -12.12
CA HIS A 29 6.53 2.03 -10.90
C HIS A 29 5.68 1.55 -9.71
N LYS A 30 4.34 1.72 -9.80
CA LYS A 30 3.35 1.31 -8.80
C LYS A 30 2.81 -0.10 -9.04
N HIS A 31 3.01 -0.64 -10.26
CA HIS A 31 2.44 -1.92 -10.66
C HIS A 31 2.93 -3.08 -9.78
N PRO A 32 2.01 -3.83 -9.12
CA PRO A 32 2.41 -4.93 -8.22
C PRO A 32 3.22 -6.05 -8.88
N GLY A 33 3.03 -6.26 -10.19
CA GLY A 33 3.79 -7.22 -10.98
C GLY A 33 5.19 -6.73 -11.41
N GLY A 34 5.58 -5.50 -11.08
CA GLY A 34 6.83 -4.89 -11.52
C GLY A 34 6.75 -4.30 -12.94
N LEU A 35 7.75 -3.48 -13.29
CA LEU A 35 7.83 -2.79 -14.58
C LEU A 35 8.18 -3.74 -15.73
N ASN A 36 8.93 -4.80 -15.42
CA ASN A 36 9.34 -5.81 -16.40
C ASN A 36 8.16 -6.60 -16.99
N THR A 37 7.02 -6.72 -16.31
CA THR A 37 5.81 -7.35 -16.89
C THR A 37 5.12 -6.46 -17.91
N LEU A 38 5.35 -5.15 -17.86
CA LEU A 38 4.74 -4.17 -18.76
C LEU A 38 5.64 -3.88 -19.97
N LYS A 39 6.90 -4.34 -19.97
CA LYS A 39 7.85 -4.11 -21.07
C LYS A 39 7.29 -4.58 -22.42
N GLY A 40 7.42 -3.74 -23.44
CA GLY A 40 6.92 -4.01 -24.79
C GLY A 40 5.39 -3.90 -24.95
N LEU A 41 4.68 -3.29 -23.99
CA LEU A 41 3.26 -2.94 -24.16
C LEU A 41 3.04 -1.49 -24.60
N LYS A 42 4.06 -0.64 -24.63
CA LYS A 42 3.90 0.77 -25.05
C LYS A 42 3.25 0.80 -26.43
N SER A 43 2.12 1.49 -26.54
CA SER A 43 1.27 1.60 -27.73
C SER A 43 0.70 0.28 -28.26
N GLY A 44 0.70 -0.78 -27.46
CA GLY A 44 0.21 -2.11 -27.83
C GLY A 44 -1.10 -2.51 -27.16
N ASP A 45 -1.65 -3.64 -27.58
CA ASP A 45 -2.84 -4.27 -26.98
C ASP A 45 -2.44 -5.31 -25.91
N MET A 46 -2.84 -5.08 -24.67
CA MET A 46 -2.52 -5.94 -23.53
C MET A 46 -3.53 -7.07 -23.31
N THR A 47 -4.65 -7.13 -24.04
CA THR A 47 -5.73 -8.13 -23.82
C THR A 47 -5.18 -9.55 -23.87
N SER A 48 -4.27 -9.85 -24.81
CA SER A 48 -3.62 -11.17 -24.88
C SER A 48 -2.75 -11.51 -23.67
N ARG A 49 -2.14 -10.52 -23.01
CA ARG A 49 -1.37 -10.74 -21.77
C ARG A 49 -2.29 -10.92 -20.57
N PHE A 50 -3.39 -10.17 -20.49
CA PHE A 50 -4.43 -10.33 -19.47
C PHE A 50 -5.07 -11.73 -19.53
N LEU A 51 -5.31 -12.26 -20.73
CA LEU A 51 -5.81 -13.62 -20.93
C LEU A 51 -4.86 -14.72 -20.41
N LYS A 52 -3.55 -14.50 -20.50
CA LYS A 52 -2.51 -15.46 -20.08
C LYS A 52 -2.10 -15.29 -18.62
N ALA A 53 -2.37 -14.13 -18.04
CA ALA A 53 -2.06 -13.83 -16.65
C ALA A 53 -3.08 -14.52 -15.71
N PRO A 54 -2.70 -14.77 -14.44
CA PRO A 54 -3.69 -15.00 -13.40
C PRO A 54 -4.71 -13.86 -13.38
N PRO A 55 -5.98 -14.13 -13.03
CA PRO A 55 -6.98 -13.08 -12.96
C PRO A 55 -6.56 -12.02 -11.94
N HIS A 56 -6.69 -10.76 -12.34
CA HIS A 56 -6.58 -9.62 -11.44
C HIS A 56 -7.78 -9.61 -10.51
N SER A 57 -7.56 -9.16 -9.28
CA SER A 57 -8.61 -8.99 -8.29
C SER A 57 -9.54 -7.84 -8.65
N ASP A 58 -10.72 -7.82 -8.03
CA ASP A 58 -11.68 -6.72 -8.18
C ASP A 58 -11.07 -5.36 -7.81
N ALA A 59 -10.27 -5.30 -6.74
CA ALA A 59 -9.56 -4.09 -6.34
C ALA A 59 -8.54 -3.61 -7.40
N ALA A 60 -7.84 -4.53 -8.09
CA ALA A 60 -6.92 -4.17 -9.16
C ALA A 60 -7.67 -3.70 -10.42
N MET A 61 -8.78 -4.37 -10.77
CA MET A 61 -9.65 -3.94 -11.87
C MET A 61 -10.30 -2.57 -11.58
N TYR A 62 -10.67 -2.32 -10.32
CA TYR A 62 -11.17 -1.04 -9.85
C TYR A 62 -10.11 0.06 -10.02
N LEU A 63 -8.89 -0.15 -9.52
CA LEU A 63 -7.80 0.83 -9.63
C LEU A 63 -7.42 1.14 -11.08
N MET A 64 -7.50 0.17 -11.99
CA MET A 64 -7.16 0.36 -13.41
C MET A 64 -7.97 1.48 -14.08
N LYS A 65 -9.19 1.76 -13.59
CA LYS A 65 -10.05 2.82 -14.12
C LYS A 65 -9.45 4.22 -13.99
N GLU A 66 -8.62 4.45 -12.97
CA GLU A 66 -7.95 5.74 -12.72
C GLU A 66 -7.03 6.16 -13.88
N TYR A 67 -6.62 5.18 -14.68
CA TYR A 67 -5.71 5.38 -15.79
C TYR A 67 -6.42 5.38 -17.14
N LYS A 68 -7.75 5.24 -17.18
CA LYS A 68 -8.52 5.21 -18.42
C LYS A 68 -8.52 6.59 -19.08
N ILE A 69 -8.28 6.61 -20.39
CA ILE A 69 -8.34 7.82 -21.20
C ILE A 69 -9.79 8.05 -21.64
N GLU A 70 -10.27 9.29 -21.52
CA GLU A 70 -11.62 9.66 -21.93
C GLU A 70 -11.83 9.46 -23.45
N PRO A 71 -13.08 9.24 -23.90
CA PRO A 71 -13.38 8.98 -25.30
C PRO A 71 -12.95 10.10 -26.26
N GLU A 72 -13.02 11.36 -25.82
CA GLU A 72 -12.66 12.54 -26.63
C GLU A 72 -11.17 12.58 -26.94
N ASP A 73 -10.33 12.28 -25.95
CA ASP A 73 -8.88 12.17 -26.12
C ASP A 73 -8.47 10.87 -26.83
N SER A 74 -9.27 9.81 -26.68
CA SER A 74 -9.09 8.56 -27.43
C SER A 74 -9.25 8.74 -28.94
N GLN A 75 -10.05 9.70 -29.42
CA GLN A 75 -10.18 10.00 -30.85
C GLN A 75 -8.91 10.67 -31.41
N LYS A 76 -8.28 11.59 -30.66
CA LYS A 76 -6.99 12.21 -31.02
C LYS A 76 -5.85 11.20 -31.05
N ILE A 77 -5.88 10.21 -30.16
CA ILE A 77 -4.90 9.11 -30.12
C ILE A 77 -5.10 8.14 -31.30
N LYS A 78 -6.34 7.88 -31.72
CA LYS A 78 -6.62 7.08 -32.91
C LYS A 78 -6.14 7.76 -34.19
N SER A 79 -6.17 9.10 -34.29
CA SER A 79 -5.61 9.82 -35.44
C SER A 79 -4.09 9.79 -35.47
N SER A 80 -3.41 9.93 -34.33
CA SER A 80 -1.94 9.85 -34.28
C SER A 80 -1.40 8.44 -34.50
N HIS A 81 -2.10 7.40 -34.04
CA HIS A 81 -1.71 6.02 -34.31
C HIS A 81 -1.96 5.60 -35.77
N LYS A 82 -2.97 6.16 -36.44
CA LYS A 82 -3.15 5.94 -37.89
C LYS A 82 -1.99 6.49 -38.71
N GLU A 83 -1.40 7.63 -38.32
CA GLU A 83 -0.21 8.18 -38.98
C GLU A 83 1.06 7.35 -38.71
N ALA A 84 1.18 6.74 -37.53
CA ALA A 84 2.28 5.83 -37.20
C ALA A 84 2.17 4.43 -37.86
N GLU A 85 0.96 3.92 -38.07
CA GLU A 85 0.71 2.63 -38.73
C GLU A 85 0.83 2.69 -40.27
N LEU A 86 0.86 3.88 -40.87
CA LEU A 86 0.99 4.07 -42.33
C LEU A 86 2.41 3.85 -42.88
N GLN A 87 3.40 3.51 -42.05
CA GLN A 87 4.77 3.19 -42.50
C GLN A 87 5.12 1.69 -42.59
N GLU A 88 4.21 0.77 -42.24
CA GLU A 88 4.43 -0.67 -42.49
C GLU A 88 3.22 -1.35 -43.15
N GLY A 89 3.33 -1.56 -44.46
CA GLY A 89 2.99 -2.83 -45.12
C GLY A 89 1.54 -3.34 -45.13
N ASN A 90 0.91 -3.20 -46.30
CA ASN A 90 -0.31 -3.84 -46.81
C ASN A 90 -0.71 -5.24 -46.26
N GLY A 91 -2.02 -5.37 -46.01
CA GLY A 91 -2.84 -6.45 -46.58
C GLY A 91 -3.19 -7.65 -45.69
N ALA A 92 -4.38 -7.64 -45.09
CA ALA A 92 -5.30 -8.78 -45.03
C ALA A 92 -6.58 -8.41 -44.25
N ILE A 93 -7.75 -8.60 -44.85
CA ILE A 93 -9.05 -8.56 -44.18
C ILE A 93 -9.07 -9.68 -43.15
N ARG A 94 -8.90 -9.34 -41.86
CA ARG A 94 -9.00 -10.30 -40.75
C ARG A 94 -10.41 -10.27 -40.18
N GLN A 95 -11.09 -11.40 -40.31
CA GLN A 95 -12.35 -11.72 -39.63
C GLN A 95 -12.29 -11.35 -38.14
N ARG A 96 -13.41 -10.84 -37.61
CA ARG A 96 -13.66 -10.57 -36.19
C ARG A 96 -13.24 -11.79 -35.36
N PRO A 97 -12.21 -11.70 -34.49
CA PRO A 97 -11.96 -12.75 -33.53
C PRO A 97 -13.16 -12.78 -32.56
N ARG A 98 -13.73 -13.96 -32.37
CA ARG A 98 -14.63 -14.27 -31.26
C ARG A 98 -13.93 -13.77 -29.98
N GLU A 99 -14.54 -12.84 -29.26
CA GLU A 99 -13.99 -12.29 -28.03
C GLU A 99 -13.84 -13.44 -27.02
N THR A 100 -12.63 -13.99 -26.91
CA THR A 100 -12.28 -14.78 -25.74
C THR A 100 -12.18 -13.79 -24.60
N GLU A 101 -13.25 -13.67 -23.83
CA GLU A 101 -13.26 -12.86 -22.62
C GLU A 101 -12.24 -13.42 -21.63
N ASP A 102 -11.40 -12.54 -21.07
CA ASP A 102 -10.51 -12.93 -19.98
C ASP A 102 -11.32 -13.17 -18.70
N LYS A 103 -10.71 -13.92 -17.76
CA LYS A 103 -11.35 -14.32 -16.51
C LYS A 103 -11.46 -13.20 -15.48
N ASN A 104 -11.13 -11.95 -15.82
CA ASN A 104 -11.23 -10.84 -14.88
C ASN A 104 -12.67 -10.37 -14.75
N ASN A 105 -13.01 -9.79 -13.59
CA ASN A 105 -14.27 -9.09 -13.44
C ASN A 105 -14.26 -7.81 -14.28
N ASN A 106 -15.27 -7.65 -15.13
CA ASN A 106 -15.35 -6.57 -16.11
C ASN A 106 -16.46 -5.56 -15.77
N GLN A 107 -17.24 -5.82 -14.72
CA GLN A 107 -18.24 -4.91 -14.19
C GLN A 107 -17.71 -4.33 -12.89
N VAL A 108 -17.13 -3.14 -12.98
CA VAL A 108 -16.63 -2.40 -11.82
C VAL A 108 -17.81 -1.70 -11.17
N ASP A 109 -18.13 -2.06 -9.92
CA ASP A 109 -19.18 -1.39 -9.17
C ASP A 109 -18.71 -0.02 -8.65
N GLU A 110 -19.28 1.04 -9.22
CA GLU A 110 -19.02 2.44 -8.88
C GLU A 110 -20.16 3.10 -8.10
N SER A 111 -21.16 2.33 -7.69
CA SER A 111 -22.34 2.83 -7.01
C SER A 111 -22.02 3.62 -5.74
N MET A 112 -20.84 3.43 -5.13
CA MET A 112 -20.46 4.14 -3.92
C MET A 112 -19.66 5.44 -4.16
N GLU A 113 -19.09 5.67 -5.34
CA GLU A 113 -18.17 6.82 -5.53
C GLU A 113 -18.88 8.16 -5.51
N HIS A 114 -20.16 8.20 -5.90
CA HIS A 114 -20.96 9.43 -5.86
C HIS A 114 -21.37 9.85 -4.44
N LEU A 115 -21.17 8.98 -3.44
CA LEU A 115 -21.49 9.26 -2.04
C LEU A 115 -20.49 10.22 -1.37
N VAL A 116 -19.33 10.43 -2.00
CA VAL A 116 -18.27 11.33 -1.50
C VAL A 116 -17.82 12.32 -2.58
N ASP A 117 -17.52 13.53 -2.16
CA ASP A 117 -16.92 14.58 -2.96
C ASP A 117 -15.42 14.65 -2.67
N TRP A 118 -14.62 14.18 -3.65
CA TRP A 118 -13.16 14.14 -3.58
C TRP A 118 -12.50 15.52 -3.53
N SER A 119 -13.21 16.60 -3.86
CA SER A 119 -12.70 17.97 -3.75
C SER A 119 -12.76 18.52 -2.32
N LYS A 120 -13.51 17.85 -1.42
CA LYS A 120 -13.76 18.25 -0.04
C LYS A 120 -13.02 17.38 0.97
N ALA A 121 -13.05 17.81 2.22
CA ALA A 121 -12.49 17.04 3.34
C ALA A 121 -13.27 15.73 3.53
N MET A 122 -12.56 14.61 3.66
CA MET A 122 -13.15 13.27 3.68
C MET A 122 -13.75 12.89 5.03
N LEU A 123 -13.15 13.30 6.16
CA LEU A 123 -13.62 12.87 7.49
C LEU A 123 -15.09 13.24 7.78
N PRO A 124 -15.57 14.46 7.48
CA PRO A 124 -16.99 14.79 7.65
C PRO A 124 -17.93 13.99 6.73
N GLN A 125 -17.42 13.46 5.61
CA GLN A 125 -18.20 12.72 4.62
C GLN A 125 -18.32 11.22 4.94
N ILE A 126 -17.52 10.69 5.88
CA ILE A 126 -17.58 9.27 6.28
C ILE A 126 -18.98 8.86 6.74
N ALA A 127 -19.72 9.79 7.38
CA ALA A 127 -21.09 9.53 7.80
C ALA A 127 -22.01 9.11 6.63
N ASN A 128 -21.81 9.68 5.43
CA ASN A 128 -22.62 9.41 4.24
C ASN A 128 -22.35 8.04 3.60
N ILE A 129 -21.20 7.44 3.91
CA ILE A 129 -20.78 6.13 3.37
C ILE A 129 -20.78 5.02 4.42
N THR A 130 -21.25 5.29 5.64
CA THR A 130 -21.21 4.35 6.76
C THR A 130 -21.80 2.97 6.39
N ASP A 131 -22.93 2.94 5.68
CA ASP A 131 -23.64 1.72 5.32
C ASP A 131 -22.84 0.78 4.40
N CYS A 132 -21.97 1.36 3.57
CA CYS A 132 -21.15 0.64 2.59
C CYS A 132 -19.65 0.83 2.82
N TYR A 133 -19.27 1.31 4.00
CA TYR A 133 -17.92 1.77 4.32
C TYR A 133 -16.85 0.69 4.09
N ASP A 134 -17.12 -0.54 4.56
CA ASP A 134 -16.20 -1.67 4.47
C ASP A 134 -15.88 -2.02 3.02
N GLU A 135 -16.87 -1.95 2.13
CA GLU A 135 -16.64 -2.18 0.71
C GLU A 135 -15.93 -0.98 0.04
N TRP A 136 -16.37 0.24 0.37
CA TRP A 136 -15.82 1.48 -0.21
C TRP A 136 -14.33 1.67 0.12
N VAL A 137 -13.92 1.40 1.37
CA VAL A 137 -12.56 1.66 1.86
C VAL A 137 -11.54 0.71 1.25
N HIS A 138 -11.97 -0.50 0.90
CA HIS A 138 -11.14 -1.55 0.32
C HIS A 138 -11.07 -1.52 -1.23
N LYS A 139 -11.73 -0.53 -1.87
CA LYS A 139 -11.62 -0.22 -3.30
C LYS A 139 -10.57 0.88 -3.53
N PRO A 140 -9.30 0.54 -3.82
CA PRO A 140 -8.20 1.50 -3.87
C PRO A 140 -8.30 2.46 -5.06
N VAL A 141 -7.83 3.68 -4.87
CA VAL A 141 -7.74 4.71 -5.92
C VAL A 141 -6.36 5.40 -5.89
N ASP A 142 -5.96 6.00 -7.01
CA ASP A 142 -4.73 6.81 -7.13
C ASP A 142 -5.07 8.29 -7.29
N ARG A 143 -5.63 8.88 -6.22
CA ARG A 143 -6.11 10.28 -6.20
C ARG A 143 -5.63 11.02 -4.95
N PRO A 144 -5.42 12.34 -5.02
CA PRO A 144 -5.28 13.16 -3.82
C PRO A 144 -6.53 13.06 -2.94
N LEU A 145 -6.33 12.92 -1.64
CA LEU A 145 -7.40 12.93 -0.64
C LEU A 145 -7.07 13.94 0.45
N ARG A 146 -8.06 14.69 0.94
CA ARG A 146 -7.91 15.64 2.06
C ARG A 146 -8.72 15.16 3.25
N LEU A 147 -8.15 15.16 4.46
CA LEU A 147 -8.87 14.71 5.66
C LEU A 147 -9.62 15.85 6.35
N PHE A 148 -9.01 17.03 6.44
CA PHE A 148 -9.56 18.18 7.16
C PHE A 148 -9.75 19.41 6.27
N GLY A 149 -10.84 20.15 6.49
CA GLY A 149 -11.15 21.39 5.77
C GLY A 149 -10.20 22.57 6.07
N PRO A 150 -9.74 22.75 7.33
CA PRO A 150 -8.67 23.70 7.63
C PRO A 150 -7.28 23.16 7.25
N TRP A 151 -6.42 24.01 6.69
CA TRP A 151 -5.10 23.59 6.18
C TRP A 151 -4.12 23.18 7.29
N TYR A 152 -4.21 23.79 8.47
CA TYR A 152 -3.32 23.51 9.59
C TYR A 152 -3.58 22.13 10.20
N LEU A 153 -4.85 21.70 10.33
CA LEU A 153 -5.19 20.34 10.75
C LEU A 153 -4.73 19.31 9.71
N GLU A 154 -4.90 19.65 8.44
CA GLU A 154 -4.47 18.82 7.32
C GLU A 154 -2.95 18.57 7.32
N MET A 155 -2.14 19.56 7.71
CA MET A 155 -0.69 19.38 7.88
C MET A 155 -0.33 18.37 8.96
N CYS A 156 -1.09 18.31 10.05
CA CYS A 156 -0.89 17.31 11.12
C CYS A 156 -1.17 15.86 10.69
N THR A 157 -1.79 15.66 9.51
CA THR A 157 -2.06 14.32 8.97
C THR A 157 -0.97 13.79 8.06
N LYS A 158 0.02 14.62 7.71
CA LYS A 158 1.06 14.31 6.73
C LYS A 158 2.38 14.01 7.45
N THR A 159 2.73 12.74 7.53
CA THR A 159 3.94 12.25 8.17
C THR A 159 4.91 11.77 7.09
N PRO A 160 5.96 12.55 6.73
CA PRO A 160 6.99 12.05 5.84
C PRO A 160 7.79 10.94 6.52
N TRP A 161 8.23 9.93 5.77
CA TRP A 161 8.88 8.73 6.32
C TRP A 161 10.06 9.03 7.25
N TRP A 162 10.87 10.04 6.95
CA TRP A 162 12.07 10.39 7.72
C TRP A 162 11.77 11.01 9.08
N LEU A 163 10.55 11.52 9.30
CA LEU A 163 10.14 12.08 10.59
C LEU A 163 10.08 10.99 11.67
N VAL A 164 9.66 9.78 11.29
CA VAL A 164 9.54 8.63 12.19
C VAL A 164 10.91 8.23 12.78
N PRO A 165 11.96 7.87 12.02
CA PRO A 165 13.27 7.57 12.59
C PRO A 165 13.89 8.76 13.33
N THR A 166 13.70 9.99 12.83
CA THR A 166 14.22 11.21 13.50
C THR A 166 13.67 11.37 14.91
N PHE A 167 12.39 11.06 15.10
CA PHE A 167 11.75 11.10 16.42
C PHE A 167 12.10 9.87 17.27
N TRP A 168 11.98 8.67 16.71
CA TRP A 168 12.02 7.43 17.50
C TRP A 168 13.44 6.96 17.83
N ILE A 169 14.44 7.22 17.00
CA ILE A 169 15.83 6.81 17.30
C ILE A 169 16.34 7.45 18.60
N PRO A 170 16.24 8.77 18.82
CA PRO A 170 16.61 9.38 20.10
C PRO A 170 15.83 8.82 21.29
N VAL A 171 14.53 8.55 21.13
CA VAL A 171 13.68 7.96 22.18
C VAL A 171 14.15 6.55 22.54
N ILE A 172 14.40 5.70 21.54
CA ILE A 172 14.90 4.32 21.73
C ILE A 172 16.25 4.35 22.46
N ILE A 173 17.18 5.19 22.00
CA ILE A 173 18.50 5.34 22.64
C ILE A 173 18.32 5.78 24.10
N ARG A 174 17.49 6.81 24.35
CA ARG A 174 17.25 7.30 25.72
C ARG A 174 16.65 6.23 26.62
N CYS A 175 15.73 5.40 26.11
CA CYS A 175 15.12 4.31 26.86
C CYS A 175 16.11 3.19 27.19
N ALA A 176 17.05 2.89 26.29
CA ALA A 176 18.03 1.81 26.45
C ALA A 176 19.31 2.25 27.20
N TRP A 177 19.63 3.54 27.23
CA TRP A 177 20.96 4.04 27.61
C TRP A 177 21.41 3.64 29.01
N GLU A 178 20.57 3.85 30.03
CA GLU A 178 20.94 3.61 31.43
C GLU A 178 21.25 2.12 31.68
N ASP A 179 20.38 1.22 31.23
CA ASP A 179 20.57 -0.24 31.34
C ASP A 179 21.74 -0.76 30.48
N LEU A 180 21.96 -0.20 29.29
CA LEU A 180 23.07 -0.61 28.43
C LEU A 180 24.41 -0.16 29.02
N ALA A 181 24.49 1.07 29.53
CA ALA A 181 25.70 1.62 30.11
C ALA A 181 26.11 0.87 31.39
N SER A 182 25.15 0.50 32.24
CA SER A 182 25.42 -0.31 33.45
C SER A 182 25.84 -1.74 33.11
N SER A 183 25.27 -2.32 32.05
CA SER A 183 25.55 -3.70 31.64
C SER A 183 26.81 -3.88 30.80
N TRP A 184 27.45 -2.80 30.33
CA TRP A 184 28.49 -2.85 29.28
C TRP A 184 29.74 -3.66 29.68
N GLN A 185 30.13 -3.59 30.94
CA GLN A 185 31.36 -4.25 31.43
C GLN A 185 31.13 -5.70 31.88
N ASP A 186 29.87 -6.12 32.10
CA ASP A 186 29.51 -7.44 32.58
C ASP A 186 28.78 -8.23 31.48
N ARG A 187 29.42 -9.29 30.97
CA ARG A 187 28.86 -10.14 29.91
C ARG A 187 27.52 -10.76 30.29
N SER A 188 27.32 -11.09 31.57
CA SER A 188 26.07 -11.70 32.04
C SER A 188 24.93 -10.69 32.00
N GLN A 189 25.17 -9.46 32.47
CA GLN A 189 24.19 -8.36 32.43
C GLN A 189 23.91 -7.93 30.98
N LEU A 190 24.93 -7.90 30.12
CA LEU A 190 24.74 -7.62 28.69
C LEU A 190 23.87 -8.68 28.01
N ALA A 191 24.02 -9.95 28.39
CA ALA A 191 23.15 -11.02 27.88
C ALA A 191 21.70 -10.86 28.36
N VAL A 192 21.49 -10.47 29.62
CA VAL A 192 20.16 -10.15 30.16
C VAL A 192 19.53 -8.98 29.41
N PHE A 193 20.27 -7.89 29.22
CA PHE A 193 19.85 -6.74 28.41
C PHE A 193 19.43 -7.18 27.01
N ALA A 194 20.29 -7.95 26.32
CA ALA A 194 20.01 -8.43 24.97
C ALA A 194 18.75 -9.31 24.92
N ALA A 195 18.56 -10.19 25.92
CA ALA A 195 17.38 -11.05 26.02
C ALA A 195 16.08 -10.23 26.16
N TYR A 196 16.05 -9.24 27.06
CA TYR A 196 14.88 -8.36 27.23
C TYR A 196 14.64 -7.46 26.03
N PHE A 197 15.70 -6.97 25.38
CA PHE A 197 15.59 -6.18 24.17
C PHE A 197 14.99 -7.01 23.02
N LEU A 198 15.51 -8.22 22.80
CA LEU A 198 14.98 -9.15 21.79
C LEU A 198 13.56 -9.61 22.11
N PHE A 199 13.23 -9.79 23.39
CA PHE A 199 11.85 -10.04 23.82
C PHE A 199 10.93 -8.87 23.44
N GLY A 200 11.38 -7.63 23.62
CA GLY A 200 10.67 -6.44 23.15
C GLY A 200 10.43 -6.44 21.64
N VAL A 201 11.45 -6.76 20.84
CA VAL A 201 11.31 -6.88 19.37
C VAL A 201 10.31 -7.97 18.99
N LEU A 202 10.35 -9.13 19.66
CA LEU A 202 9.42 -10.23 19.43
C LEU A 202 7.98 -9.83 19.82
N LEU A 203 7.82 -9.16 20.97
CA LEU A 203 6.54 -8.64 21.44
C LEU A 203 5.96 -7.63 20.44
N TRP A 204 6.79 -6.75 19.89
CA TRP A 204 6.37 -5.87 18.80
C TRP A 204 5.89 -6.67 17.59
N SER A 205 6.65 -7.67 17.12
CA SER A 205 6.23 -8.44 15.94
C SER A 205 4.88 -9.12 16.13
N PHE A 206 4.57 -9.53 17.37
CA PHE A 206 3.27 -10.08 17.74
C PHE A 206 2.20 -8.98 17.72
N LEU A 207 2.50 -7.82 18.31
CA LEU A 207 1.60 -6.67 18.34
C LEU A 207 1.30 -6.14 16.93
N GLU A 208 2.28 -6.09 16.04
CA GLU A 208 2.11 -5.80 14.63
C GLU A 208 1.03 -6.71 14.02
N TYR A 209 1.18 -8.02 14.19
CA TYR A 209 0.22 -8.99 13.68
C TYR A 209 -1.18 -8.79 14.28
N THR A 210 -1.27 -8.59 15.60
CA THR A 210 -2.55 -8.49 16.28
C THR A 210 -3.29 -7.20 15.93
N LEU A 211 -2.59 -6.06 15.91
CA LEU A 211 -3.14 -4.77 15.49
C LEU A 211 -3.57 -4.85 14.03
N HIS A 212 -2.71 -5.35 13.15
CA HIS A 212 -3.03 -5.41 11.73
C HIS A 212 -4.25 -6.29 11.45
N ARG A 213 -4.38 -7.42 12.15
CA ARG A 213 -5.50 -8.35 11.95
C ARG A 213 -6.81 -7.87 12.57
N TRP A 214 -6.80 -7.48 13.85
CA TRP A 214 -8.04 -7.27 14.61
C TRP A 214 -8.43 -5.81 14.80
N VAL A 215 -7.50 -4.87 14.61
CA VAL A 215 -7.77 -3.44 14.75
C VAL A 215 -7.84 -2.78 13.37
N PHE A 216 -6.83 -3.01 12.54
CA PHE A 216 -6.71 -2.39 11.22
C PHE A 216 -7.56 -3.06 10.14
N HIS A 217 -7.89 -4.35 10.30
CA HIS A 217 -8.83 -5.08 9.44
C HIS A 217 -10.09 -5.51 10.17
N VAL A 218 -10.53 -4.70 11.16
CA VAL A 218 -11.85 -4.91 11.77
C VAL A 218 -12.92 -4.74 10.70
N LYS A 219 -13.77 -5.75 10.54
CA LYS A 219 -14.89 -5.68 9.60
C LYS A 219 -15.98 -4.77 10.19
N LEU A 220 -16.23 -3.65 9.53
CA LEU A 220 -17.33 -2.76 9.89
C LEU A 220 -18.57 -3.10 9.07
N SER A 221 -19.74 -2.94 9.67
CA SER A 221 -21.05 -3.18 9.03
C SER A 221 -21.88 -1.90 9.05
N SER A 222 -23.02 -1.90 8.34
CA SER A 222 -23.96 -0.77 8.36
C SER A 222 -24.46 -0.39 9.77
N ASN A 223 -24.40 -1.33 10.72
CA ASN A 223 -24.76 -1.06 12.12
C ASN A 223 -23.61 -0.43 12.92
N SER A 224 -22.43 -0.27 12.32
CA SER A 224 -21.29 0.38 12.95
C SER A 224 -21.50 1.89 12.92
N GLY A 225 -21.34 2.56 14.06
CA GLY A 225 -21.46 4.01 14.11
C GLY A 225 -20.43 4.70 13.20
N SER A 226 -20.80 5.83 12.60
CA SER A 226 -19.94 6.65 11.73
C SER A 226 -18.62 7.04 12.40
N TRP A 227 -18.61 7.22 13.72
CA TRP A 227 -17.40 7.48 14.50
C TRP A 227 -16.40 6.33 14.41
N LEU A 228 -16.84 5.07 14.47
CA LEU A 228 -15.95 3.90 14.38
C LEU A 228 -15.39 3.77 12.96
N CYS A 229 -16.20 4.03 11.93
CA CYS A 229 -15.74 4.10 10.54
C CYS A 229 -14.70 5.21 10.35
N THR A 230 -14.91 6.37 10.98
CA THR A 230 -13.96 7.49 10.96
C THR A 230 -12.65 7.11 11.63
N PHE A 231 -12.71 6.48 12.81
CA PHE A 231 -11.53 6.00 13.53
C PHE A 231 -10.75 4.97 12.71
N HIS A 232 -11.43 3.94 12.18
CA HIS A 232 -10.82 2.94 11.31
C HIS A 232 -10.17 3.58 10.06
N PHE A 233 -10.85 4.56 9.46
CA PHE A 233 -10.32 5.27 8.30
C PHE A 233 -9.01 5.99 8.62
N MET A 234 -8.91 6.62 9.79
CA MET A 234 -7.70 7.35 10.20
C MET A 234 -6.51 6.45 10.51
N ILE A 235 -6.73 5.22 11.00
CA ILE A 235 -5.63 4.34 11.44
C ILE A 235 -5.12 3.41 10.33
N HIS A 236 -5.98 2.98 9.39
CA HIS A 236 -5.58 2.05 8.32
C HIS A 236 -6.41 2.15 7.05
N GLY A 237 -7.71 2.47 7.16
CA GLY A 237 -8.61 2.52 6.00
C GLY A 237 -8.14 3.51 4.93
N LEU A 238 -7.58 4.65 5.33
CA LEU A 238 -6.98 5.63 4.43
C LEU A 238 -5.82 5.04 3.61
N HIS A 239 -4.99 4.21 4.24
CA HIS A 239 -3.88 3.56 3.57
C HIS A 239 -4.37 2.54 2.52
N HIS A 240 -5.44 1.79 2.80
CA HIS A 240 -6.04 0.91 1.79
C HIS A 240 -6.76 1.67 0.68
N LYS A 241 -7.39 2.81 0.99
CA LYS A 241 -8.12 3.61 0.01
C LYS A 241 -7.19 4.37 -0.95
N VAL A 242 -6.12 4.97 -0.43
CA VAL A 242 -5.11 5.71 -1.21
C VAL A 242 -3.70 5.17 -0.94
N PRO A 243 -3.38 3.94 -1.41
CA PRO A 243 -2.14 3.24 -1.05
C PRO A 243 -0.86 3.92 -1.51
N TYR A 244 -0.97 4.85 -2.47
CA TYR A 244 0.15 5.58 -3.05
C TYR A 244 0.33 7.00 -2.52
N ASP A 245 -0.29 7.36 -1.38
CA ASP A 245 0.00 8.61 -0.67
C ASP A 245 1.27 8.45 0.23
N PRO A 246 2.41 9.06 -0.13
CA PRO A 246 3.67 8.85 0.60
C PRO A 246 3.70 9.53 1.97
N LYS A 247 2.73 10.40 2.28
CA LYS A 247 2.69 11.14 3.55
C LYS A 247 1.69 10.55 4.53
N ARG A 248 0.94 9.51 4.14
CA ARG A 248 -0.12 8.92 4.97
C ARG A 248 -0.04 7.39 5.08
N LEU A 249 1.19 6.88 4.97
CA LEU A 249 1.50 5.47 5.17
C LEU A 249 2.02 5.21 6.59
N VAL A 250 3.03 5.99 7.01
CA VAL A 250 3.71 5.77 8.28
C VAL A 250 2.92 6.36 9.45
N PHE A 251 3.05 5.76 10.63
CA PHE A 251 2.25 6.18 11.78
C PHE A 251 2.77 7.51 12.38
N PRO A 252 1.92 8.52 12.61
CA PRO A 252 2.36 9.80 13.16
C PRO A 252 2.98 9.66 14.56
N PRO A 253 4.16 10.25 14.86
CA PRO A 253 4.86 10.02 16.12
C PRO A 253 4.10 10.42 17.39
N LEU A 254 3.32 11.52 17.36
CA LEU A 254 2.59 11.98 18.56
C LEU A 254 1.48 11.00 18.99
N PRO A 255 0.53 10.59 18.11
CA PRO A 255 -0.35 9.46 18.37
C PRO A 255 0.40 8.18 18.75
N GLY A 256 1.55 7.90 18.12
CA GLY A 256 2.39 6.74 18.43
C GLY A 256 2.92 6.76 19.86
N ALA A 257 3.40 7.90 20.34
CA ALA A 257 3.88 8.08 21.71
C ALA A 257 2.77 7.93 22.74
N LEU A 258 1.57 8.43 22.44
CA LEU A 258 0.39 8.24 23.28
C LEU A 258 0.05 6.74 23.39
N LEU A 259 -0.04 6.03 22.26
CA LEU A 259 -0.34 4.60 22.23
C LEU A 259 0.74 3.79 22.94
N ALA A 260 2.02 4.10 22.71
CA ALA A 260 3.14 3.47 23.37
C ALA A 260 3.06 3.66 24.90
N THR A 261 2.67 4.84 25.39
CA THR A 261 2.49 5.11 26.82
C THR A 261 1.34 4.30 27.42
N ILE A 262 0.20 4.22 26.72
CA ILE A 262 -0.96 3.44 27.14
C ILE A 262 -0.62 1.95 27.26
N ILE A 263 0.14 1.40 26.31
CA ILE A 263 0.56 -0.01 26.32
C ILE A 263 1.67 -0.25 27.36
N TYR A 264 2.62 0.68 27.48
CA TYR A 264 3.78 0.56 28.37
C TYR A 264 3.38 0.59 29.84
N THR A 265 2.48 1.49 30.24
CA THR A 265 2.11 1.71 31.65
C THR A 265 1.73 0.43 32.38
N PRO A 266 0.78 -0.40 31.92
CA PRO A 266 0.45 -1.66 32.59
C PRO A 266 1.57 -2.69 32.50
N LEU A 267 2.28 -2.79 31.38
CA LEU A 267 3.42 -3.72 31.23
C LEU A 267 4.56 -3.40 32.19
N SER A 268 4.76 -2.11 32.50
CA SER A 268 5.80 -1.64 33.41
C SER A 268 5.61 -2.10 34.85
N LEU A 269 4.37 -2.48 35.23
CA LEU A 269 4.05 -2.99 36.56
C LEU A 269 4.37 -4.49 36.71
N VAL A 270 4.54 -5.22 35.61
CA VAL A 270 4.70 -6.68 35.59
C VAL A 270 6.10 -7.11 35.17
N LEU A 271 6.76 -6.34 34.30
CA LEU A 271 8.07 -6.68 33.75
C LEU A 271 9.22 -6.21 34.67
N TRP A 272 10.28 -7.01 34.77
CA TRP A 272 11.49 -6.67 35.53
C TRP A 272 12.34 -5.57 34.87
N HIS A 273 12.48 -5.60 33.53
CA HIS A 273 13.25 -4.59 32.77
C HIS A 273 12.35 -3.88 31.75
N PRO A 274 11.31 -3.15 32.18
CA PRO A 274 10.28 -2.64 31.30
C PRO A 274 10.81 -1.62 30.29
N ARG A 275 11.81 -0.81 30.65
CA ARG A 275 12.42 0.18 29.76
C ARG A 275 13.23 -0.47 28.63
N VAL A 276 13.94 -1.55 28.92
CA VAL A 276 14.67 -2.34 27.92
C VAL A 276 13.69 -3.00 26.96
N VAL A 277 12.62 -3.63 27.48
CA VAL A 277 11.55 -4.22 26.65
C VAL A 277 10.87 -3.14 25.79
N LEU A 278 10.57 -1.96 26.34
CA LEU A 278 10.04 -0.83 25.58
C LEU A 278 10.99 -0.41 24.46
N SER A 279 12.30 -0.28 24.74
CA SER A 279 13.28 0.09 23.72
C SER A 279 13.36 -0.93 22.58
N GLY A 280 13.29 -2.23 22.90
CA GLY A 280 13.22 -3.30 21.91
C GLY A 280 11.93 -3.27 21.10
N ALA A 281 10.79 -3.04 21.76
CA ALA A 281 9.49 -2.94 21.09
C ALA A 281 9.41 -1.72 20.16
N LEU A 282 9.92 -0.56 20.60
CA LEU A 282 10.00 0.65 19.77
C LEU A 282 10.97 0.48 18.60
N ALA A 283 12.09 -0.23 18.78
CA ALA A 283 12.99 -0.58 17.70
C ALA A 283 12.32 -1.52 16.69
N GLY A 284 11.56 -2.52 17.17
CA GLY A 284 10.72 -3.37 16.34
C GLY A 284 9.71 -2.57 15.52
N TYR A 285 8.99 -1.64 16.18
CA TYR A 285 8.05 -0.73 15.52
C TYR A 285 8.71 0.12 14.44
N LEU A 286 9.84 0.75 14.74
CA LEU A 286 10.55 1.57 13.78
C LEU A 286 10.97 0.75 12.56
N CYS A 287 11.51 -0.45 12.79
CA CYS A 287 11.84 -1.39 11.71
C CYS A 287 10.60 -1.75 10.88
N TYR A 288 9.48 -2.09 11.53
CA TYR A 288 8.22 -2.38 10.85
C TYR A 288 7.77 -1.22 9.95
N ASP A 289 7.72 0.01 10.48
CA ASP A 289 7.15 1.16 9.77
C ASP A 289 8.04 1.55 8.57
N MET A 290 9.36 1.45 8.75
CA MET A 290 10.32 1.68 7.66
C MET A 290 10.31 0.56 6.61
N ILE A 291 10.16 -0.71 7.03
CA ILE A 291 9.95 -1.83 6.10
C ILE A 291 8.66 -1.58 5.32
N HIS A 292 7.55 -1.26 5.99
CA HIS A 292 6.26 -1.02 5.35
C HIS A 292 6.36 0.07 4.28
N TYR A 293 6.96 1.21 4.63
CA TYR A 293 7.21 2.29 3.68
C TYR A 293 8.10 1.84 2.51
N TYR A 294 9.17 1.10 2.79
CA TYR A 294 10.08 0.57 1.77
C TYR A 294 9.40 -0.45 0.84
N LEU A 295 8.45 -1.26 1.33
CA LEU A 295 7.71 -2.19 0.49
C LEU A 295 6.84 -1.44 -0.54
N HIS A 296 6.24 -0.31 -0.17
CA HIS A 296 5.45 0.52 -1.08
C HIS A 296 6.32 1.33 -2.05
N TYR A 297 7.32 2.05 -1.56
CA TYR A 297 8.06 3.06 -2.34
C TYR A 297 9.46 2.65 -2.78
N GLY A 298 10.03 1.59 -2.19
CA GLY A 298 11.37 1.10 -2.51
C GLY A 298 11.43 0.19 -3.74
N ASN A 299 12.64 -0.02 -4.26
CA ASN A 299 12.94 -1.02 -5.29
C ASN A 299 13.79 -2.16 -4.67
N PRO A 300 13.18 -3.16 -4.03
CA PRO A 300 13.92 -4.20 -3.34
C PRO A 300 14.68 -5.11 -4.32
N SER A 301 15.96 -5.35 -4.03
CA SER A 301 16.83 -6.21 -4.83
C SER A 301 17.09 -7.58 -4.19
N THR A 302 16.92 -7.72 -2.88
CA THR A 302 17.13 -9.00 -2.19
C THR A 302 15.90 -9.89 -2.31
N ARG A 303 16.10 -11.22 -2.36
CA ARG A 303 14.99 -12.19 -2.47
C ARG A 303 13.99 -12.05 -1.32
N ALA A 304 14.45 -11.74 -0.11
CA ALA A 304 13.61 -11.54 1.06
C ALA A 304 12.68 -10.33 0.89
N PHE A 305 13.21 -9.14 0.58
CA PHE A 305 12.37 -7.95 0.42
C PHE A 305 11.50 -7.99 -0.83
N VAL A 306 11.95 -8.63 -1.93
CA VAL A 306 11.08 -8.89 -3.09
C VAL A 306 9.92 -9.82 -2.70
N HIS A 307 10.18 -10.84 -1.89
CA HIS A 307 9.11 -11.71 -1.37
C HIS A 307 8.13 -10.92 -0.51
N MET A 308 8.62 -10.13 0.45
CA MET A 308 7.79 -9.31 1.34
C MET A 308 6.97 -8.26 0.57
N LYS A 309 7.57 -7.55 -0.39
CA LYS A 309 6.85 -6.58 -1.24
C LYS A 309 5.70 -7.24 -1.98
N ARG A 310 5.96 -8.41 -2.58
CA ARG A 310 4.90 -9.19 -3.24
C ARG A 310 3.85 -9.66 -2.25
N TYR A 311 4.25 -10.16 -1.10
CA TYR A 311 3.36 -10.66 -0.05
C TYR A 311 2.39 -9.56 0.41
N HIS A 312 2.93 -8.38 0.71
CA HIS A 312 2.17 -7.20 1.12
C HIS A 312 1.25 -6.67 0.02
N PHE A 313 1.72 -6.62 -1.23
CA PHE A 313 0.85 -6.23 -2.35
C PHE A 313 -0.29 -7.21 -2.59
N HIS A 314 -0.06 -8.51 -2.39
CA HIS A 314 -1.15 -9.48 -2.44
C HIS A 314 -2.15 -9.26 -1.30
N HIS A 315 -1.71 -8.88 -0.10
CA HIS A 315 -2.60 -8.48 0.98
C HIS A 315 -3.47 -7.27 0.57
N HIS A 316 -2.85 -6.18 0.09
CA HIS A 316 -3.57 -4.97 -0.32
C HIS A 316 -4.60 -5.21 -1.42
N PHE A 317 -4.17 -5.90 -2.49
CA PHE A 317 -4.93 -5.93 -3.73
C PHE A 317 -5.71 -7.22 -3.93
N SER A 318 -5.33 -8.36 -3.32
CA SER A 318 -5.94 -9.65 -3.64
C SER A 318 -6.54 -10.40 -2.45
N HIS A 319 -5.94 -10.31 -1.27
CA HIS A 319 -6.23 -11.16 -0.11
C HIS A 319 -6.19 -10.35 1.19
N GLN A 320 -7.09 -9.39 1.35
CA GLN A 320 -7.11 -8.47 2.49
C GLN A 320 -7.33 -9.16 3.85
N THR A 321 -7.88 -10.39 3.85
CA THR A 321 -8.10 -11.20 5.05
C THR A 321 -6.95 -12.17 5.37
N LEU A 322 -5.82 -12.08 4.66
CA LEU A 322 -4.61 -12.87 4.84
C LEU A 322 -3.37 -11.97 4.81
N GLY A 323 -2.24 -12.46 5.29
CA GLY A 323 -0.96 -11.77 5.17
C GLY A 323 -0.84 -10.52 6.02
N TYR A 324 -1.15 -10.65 7.31
CA TYR A 324 -1.11 -9.53 8.27
C TYR A 324 0.32 -9.20 8.73
N GLY A 325 1.26 -10.12 8.57
CA GLY A 325 2.67 -9.84 8.86
C GLY A 325 3.32 -9.00 7.77
N ILE A 326 3.72 -7.78 8.09
CA ILE A 326 4.45 -6.86 7.19
C ILE A 326 5.95 -7.06 7.32
N SER A 327 6.48 -7.09 8.56
CA SER A 327 7.91 -7.26 8.83
C SER A 327 8.36 -8.71 8.69
N SER A 328 7.45 -9.67 8.90
CA SER A 328 7.71 -11.11 8.77
C SER A 328 6.41 -11.91 8.70
N PRO A 329 6.35 -13.02 7.93
CA PRO A 329 5.20 -13.92 7.89
C PRO A 329 5.12 -14.88 9.09
N LEU A 330 5.95 -14.69 10.13
CA LEU A 330 6.04 -15.60 11.29
C LEU A 330 4.66 -15.87 11.91
N TRP A 331 3.93 -14.82 12.28
CA TRP A 331 2.62 -14.95 12.92
C TRP A 331 1.52 -15.39 11.95
N ASP A 332 1.64 -15.05 10.67
CA ASP A 332 0.75 -15.61 9.65
C ASP A 332 0.88 -17.14 9.53
N VAL A 333 2.09 -17.69 9.71
CA VAL A 333 2.32 -19.14 9.76
C VAL A 333 1.69 -19.73 11.02
N VAL A 334 1.98 -19.13 12.20
CA VAL A 334 1.47 -19.60 13.49
C VAL A 334 -0.06 -19.64 13.51
N PHE A 335 -0.71 -18.58 13.00
CA PHE A 335 -2.17 -18.42 13.02
C PHE A 335 -2.85 -18.80 11.70
N LYS A 336 -2.14 -19.48 10.78
CA LYS A 336 -2.68 -20.00 9.51
C LYS A 336 -3.37 -18.95 8.63
N THR A 337 -2.79 -17.75 8.56
CA THR A 337 -3.27 -16.62 7.75
C THR A 337 -2.30 -16.26 6.62
N ARG A 338 -1.40 -17.19 6.26
CA ARG A 338 -0.33 -16.97 5.30
C ARG A 338 -0.79 -16.92 3.83
N ILE A 339 -0.38 -15.89 3.10
CA ILE A 339 -0.53 -15.84 1.63
C ILE A 339 0.47 -16.77 0.94
N HIS A 340 -0.01 -17.62 0.05
CA HIS A 340 0.83 -18.54 -0.71
C HIS A 340 1.21 -17.94 -2.06
N LEU A 341 2.40 -17.34 -2.12
CA LEU A 341 2.90 -16.72 -3.34
C LEU A 341 3.38 -17.75 -4.36
N ARG A 342 2.96 -17.57 -5.62
CA ARG A 342 3.51 -18.32 -6.75
C ARG A 342 5.02 -18.10 -6.89
N LYS A 343 5.78 -19.16 -7.18
CA LYS A 343 7.19 -19.06 -7.56
C LYS A 343 7.33 -18.37 -8.92
N LEU A 344 8.11 -17.29 -8.98
CA LEU A 344 8.39 -16.59 -10.24
C LEU A 344 9.65 -17.16 -10.90
N ARG A 345 9.66 -17.18 -12.24
CA ARG A 345 10.83 -17.59 -13.04
C ARG A 345 11.88 -16.49 -13.17
N TYR A 346 11.52 -15.26 -12.83
CA TYR A 346 12.37 -14.08 -12.87
C TYR A 346 12.06 -13.18 -11.67
N GLN A 347 13.00 -12.28 -11.36
CA GLN A 347 12.82 -11.31 -10.30
C GLN A 347 12.08 -10.07 -10.81
N LEU A 348 11.12 -9.57 -10.03
CA LEU A 348 10.42 -8.33 -10.32
C LEU A 348 11.31 -7.12 -10.02
N ARG A 349 11.14 -6.04 -10.79
CA ARG A 349 11.81 -4.75 -10.58
C ARG A 349 10.79 -3.63 -10.71
N TRP A 350 10.93 -2.59 -9.88
CA TRP A 350 10.02 -1.44 -9.85
C TRP A 350 10.67 -0.13 -10.30
N SER A 351 12.00 -0.13 -10.45
CA SER A 351 12.79 0.85 -11.18
C SER A 351 14.00 0.22 -11.85
#